data_AF-A0A246NJV1-F1
#
_entry.id   AF-A0A246NJV1-F1
#
_cell.length_a   1.000
_cell.length_b   1.000
_cell.length_c   1.000
_cell.angle_alpha   90.00
_cell.angle_beta   90.00
_cell.angle_gamma   90.00
#
_symmetry.space_group_name_H-M   'P 1'
#
loop_
_entity.id
_entity.type
_entity.pdbx_description
1 polymer ?
#
loop_
_entity_poly.entity_id
_entity_poly.type
_entity_poly.pdbx_seq_one_letter_code
_entity_poly.pdbx_strand_id
1 'polypeptide(L)' 'MYYRAAVMAEALEALGPLTKEEITAELLLDGLTDEDFDLIDAELTGLKKKRMPSKPDSPDSEKSPSSSDSTASPPTP' A
#
# COMPACT_ATOMS: atom_id res chain seq x y z
N MET A 1 -16.40 -8.41 -6.59
CA MET A 1 -16.24 -9.44 -5.55
C MET A 1 -15.08 -10.41 -5.80
N TYR A 2 -14.58 -10.60 -7.03
CA TYR A 2 -13.47 -11.53 -7.31
C TYR A 2 -12.07 -11.06 -6.89
N TYR A 3 -11.89 -9.75 -6.67
CA TYR A 3 -10.60 -9.18 -6.27
C TYR A 3 -10.08 -9.79 -4.96
N ARG A 4 -10.94 -9.91 -3.94
CA ARG A 4 -10.53 -10.48 -2.64
C ARG A 4 -10.11 -11.93 -2.78
N ALA A 5 -10.89 -12.74 -3.49
CA ALA A 5 -10.55 -14.14 -3.75
C ALA A 5 -9.21 -14.29 -4.49
N ALA A 6 -8.95 -13.44 -5.49
CA ALA A 6 -7.67 -13.46 -6.23
C ALA A 6 -6.47 -13.09 -5.33
N VAL A 7 -6.61 -12.09 -4.47
CA VAL A 7 -5.55 -11.67 -3.53
C VAL A 7 -5.28 -12.76 -2.48
N MET A 8 -6.33 -13.41 -1.96
CA MET A 8 -6.20 -14.51 -1.01
C MET A 8 -5.51 -15.72 -1.65
N ALA A 9 -5.86 -16.06 -2.89
CA ALA A 9 -5.20 -17.13 -3.63
C ALA A 9 -3.70 -16.86 -3.85
N GLU A 10 -3.33 -15.63 -4.27
CA GLU A 10 -1.92 -15.24 -4.42
C GLU A 10 -1.15 -15.31 -3.09
N ALA A 11 -1.77 -14.90 -1.97
CA ALA A 11 -1.14 -14.97 -0.66
C ALA A 11 -0.95 -16.42 -0.18
N LEU A 12 -1.92 -17.30 -0.42
CA LEU A 12 -1.83 -18.72 -0.08
C LEU A 12 -0.75 -19.44 -0.90
N GLU A 13 -0.63 -19.16 -2.21
CA GLU A 13 0.47 -19.66 -3.06
C GLU A 13 1.84 -19.19 -2.56
N ALA A 14 1.93 -17.97 -2.03
CA ALA A 14 3.18 -17.43 -1.50
C ALA A 14 3.59 -18.04 -0.15
N LEU A 15 2.62 -18.46 0.66
CA LEU A 15 2.82 -18.95 2.02
C LEU A 15 3.30 -20.41 2.08
N GLY A 16 2.99 -21.25 1.08
CA GLY A 16 3.31 -22.67 1.17
C GLY A 16 2.79 -23.53 0.02
N PRO A 17 2.78 -24.86 0.20
CA PRO A 17 2.77 -25.83 -0.91
C PRO A 17 1.43 -25.96 -1.63
N LEU A 18 0.42 -25.19 -1.23
CA LEU A 18 -0.91 -25.24 -1.84
C LEU A 18 -0.80 -24.90 -3.33
N THR A 19 -1.17 -25.85 -4.18
CA THR A 19 -1.19 -25.60 -5.63
C THR A 19 -2.48 -24.88 -6.02
N LYS A 20 -2.50 -24.27 -7.21
CA LYS A 20 -3.70 -23.55 -7.72
C LYS A 20 -4.97 -24.41 -7.73
N GLU A 21 -4.80 -25.70 -7.90
CA GLU A 21 -5.88 -26.67 -7.94
C GLU A 21 -6.48 -26.94 -6.55
N GLU A 22 -5.69 -26.75 -5.49
CA GLU A 22 -6.10 -26.93 -4.09
C GLU A 22 -6.77 -25.66 -3.54
N ILE A 23 -6.48 -24.49 -4.13
CA ILE A 23 -7.11 -23.22 -3.77
C ILE A 23 -8.47 -23.09 -4.48
N THR A 24 -9.48 -23.73 -3.91
CA THR A 24 -10.85 -23.74 -4.44
C THR A 24 -11.66 -22.53 -3.96
N ALA A 25 -12.75 -22.21 -4.68
CA ALA A 25 -13.68 -21.17 -4.26
C ALA A 25 -14.35 -21.47 -2.91
N GLU A 26 -14.58 -22.76 -2.60
CA GLU A 26 -15.14 -23.22 -1.33
C GLU A 26 -14.18 -22.96 -0.17
N LEU A 27 -12.88 -23.25 -0.37
CA LEU A 27 -11.83 -22.95 0.60
C LEU A 27 -11.80 -21.44 0.92
N LEU A 28 -11.81 -20.60 -0.11
CA LEU A 28 -11.74 -19.14 0.04
C LEU A 28 -13.00 -18.51 0.64
N LEU A 29 -14.15 -19.19 0.55
CA LEU A 29 -15.42 -18.68 1.04
C LEU A 29 -15.68 -19.10 2.50
N ASP A 30 -15.51 -20.39 2.81
CA ASP A 30 -15.92 -20.97 4.10
C ASP A 30 -14.86 -21.89 4.74
N GLY A 31 -13.75 -22.17 4.06
CA GLY A 31 -12.74 -23.13 4.52
C GLY A 31 -11.59 -22.55 5.34
N LEU A 32 -11.53 -21.22 5.49
CA LEU A 32 -10.48 -20.52 6.26
C LEU A 32 -10.99 -20.15 7.65
N THR A 33 -10.18 -20.44 8.65
CA THR A 33 -10.42 -20.03 10.05
C THR A 33 -9.87 -18.63 10.32
N ASP A 34 -10.28 -18.02 11.43
CA ASP A 34 -9.76 -16.72 11.85
C ASP A 34 -8.22 -16.71 12.00
N GLU A 35 -7.64 -17.82 12.47
CA GLU A 35 -6.18 -17.98 12.59
C GLU A 35 -5.49 -17.99 11.22
N ASP A 36 -6.14 -18.55 10.20
CA ASP A 36 -5.62 -18.55 8.82
C ASP A 36 -5.61 -17.13 8.24
N PHE A 37 -6.65 -16.33 8.55
CA PHE A 37 -6.70 -14.92 8.13
C PHE A 37 -5.59 -14.09 8.75
N ASP A 38 -5.27 -14.30 10.04
CA ASP A 38 -4.16 -13.63 10.71
C ASP A 38 -2.81 -13.91 10.03
N LEU A 39 -2.60 -15.16 9.60
CA LEU A 39 -1.38 -15.58 8.92
C LEU A 39 -1.27 -14.98 7.50
N ILE A 40 -2.38 -14.94 6.76
CA ILE A 40 -2.46 -14.33 5.43
C ILE A 40 -2.21 -12.81 5.51
N ASP A 41 -2.79 -12.14 6.50
CA ASP A 41 -2.58 -10.70 6.70
C ASP A 41 -1.15 -10.37 7.12
N ALA A 42 -0.51 -11.21 7.93
CA ALA A 42 0.91 -11.08 8.27
C ALA A 42 1.80 -11.16 7.03
N GLU A 43 1.55 -12.14 6.14
CA GLU A 43 2.32 -12.31 4.91
C GLU A 43 2.07 -11.16 3.92
N LEU A 44 0.80 -10.75 3.73
CA LEU A 44 0.45 -9.59 2.90
C LEU A 44 1.12 -8.30 3.42
N THR A 45 1.24 -8.14 4.73
CA THR A 45 1.93 -7.01 5.36
C THR A 45 3.45 -7.09 5.14
N GLY A 46 4.03 -8.28 5.20
CA GLY A 46 5.42 -8.54 4.83
C GLY A 46 5.70 -8.20 3.36
N LEU A 47 4.81 -8.60 2.44
CA LEU A 47 4.90 -8.27 1.02
C LEU A 47 4.76 -6.77 0.75
N LYS A 48 3.83 -6.08 1.44
CA LYS A 48 3.69 -4.61 1.34
C LYS A 48 4.97 -3.89 1.75
N LYS A 49 5.69 -4.40 2.76
CA LYS A 49 6.97 -3.85 3.20
C LYS A 49 8.09 -4.05 2.16
N LYS A 50 8.06 -5.15 1.39
CA LYS A 50 8.97 -5.41 0.26
C LYS A 50 8.61 -4.62 -1.01
N ARG A 51 7.32 -4.34 -1.25
CA ARG A 51 6.81 -3.59 -2.41
C ARG A 51 6.78 -2.06 -2.20
N MET A 52 6.95 -1.56 -0.98
CA MET A 52 7.17 -0.13 -0.75
C MET A 52 8.51 0.24 -1.39
N PRO A 53 8.55 1.06 -2.47
CA PRO A 53 9.81 1.68 -2.85
C PRO A 53 10.23 2.50 -1.63
N SER A 54 11.42 2.22 -1.11
CA SER A 54 12.09 3.12 -0.16
C SER A 54 11.95 4.51 -0.74
N LYS A 55 11.18 5.38 -0.06
CA LYS A 55 11.04 6.78 -0.47
C LYS A 55 12.45 7.29 -0.76
N PRO A 56 12.74 7.88 -1.93
CA PRO A 56 13.95 8.66 -2.03
C PRO A 56 13.85 9.71 -0.92
N ASP A 57 14.88 9.82 -0.08
CA ASP A 57 15.00 10.92 0.87
C ASP A 57 14.70 12.21 0.10
N SER A 58 13.56 12.82 0.40
CA SER A 58 13.19 14.09 -0.19
C SER A 58 14.25 15.09 0.26
N PRO A 59 14.94 15.81 -0.64
CA PRO A 59 15.84 16.86 -0.21
C PRO A 59 15.01 17.86 0.59
N ASP A 60 15.57 18.26 1.73
CA ASP A 60 15.03 19.26 2.65
C ASP A 60 14.50 20.42 1.80
N SER A 61 13.24 20.76 2.00
CA SER A 61 12.56 21.79 1.22
C SER A 61 13.15 23.13 1.63
N GLU A 62 14.29 23.50 1.05
CA GLU A 62 14.91 24.80 1.21
C GLU A 62 13.88 25.84 0.75
N LYS A 63 13.36 26.52 1.75
CA LYS A 63 12.34 27.54 1.69
C LYS A 63 12.72 28.58 0.63
N SER A 64 12.09 28.52 -0.54
CA SER A 64 12.17 29.58 -1.53
C SER A 64 11.77 30.91 -0.87
N PRO A 65 12.60 31.97 -0.92
CA PRO A 65 12.18 33.26 -0.39
C PRO A 65 11.07 33.81 -1.30
N SER A 66 9.89 34.01 -0.72
CA SER A 66 8.79 34.73 -1.35
C SER A 66 9.19 36.19 -1.49
N SER A 67 9.66 36.59 -2.67
CA SER A 67 9.86 38.00 -3.01
C SER A 67 8.49 38.63 -3.30
N SER A 68 7.87 39.19 -2.26
CA SER A 68 6.66 40.00 -2.40
C SER A 68 7.05 41.41 -2.86
N ASP A 69 7.03 41.62 -4.17
CA ASP A 69 7.03 42.95 -4.76
C ASP A 69 5.59 43.49 -4.77
N SER A 70 5.36 44.61 -4.08
CA SER A 70 4.53 45.75 -4.52
C SER A 70 3.94 46.50 -3.32
N THR A 71 4.40 47.74 -3.14
CA THR A 71 3.51 48.81 -2.65
C THR A 71 3.90 50.07 -3.41
N ALA A 72 3.09 50.39 -4.43
CA ALA A 72 3.10 51.70 -5.05
C ALA A 72 2.44 52.70 -4.09
N SER A 73 3.20 53.67 -3.60
CA SER A 73 2.67 54.83 -2.88
C SER A 73 2.47 56.00 -3.86
N PRO A 74 1.33 56.70 -3.86
CA PRO A 74 1.21 57.98 -4.55
C PRO A 74 1.69 59.13 -3.63
N PRO A 75 2.44 60.12 -4.15
CA PRO A 75 2.63 61.38 -3.45
C PRO A 75 1.55 62.40 -3.87
N THR A 76 0.88 63.01 -2.89
CA THR A 76 0.05 64.21 -3.05
C THR A 76 0.73 65.39 -2.36
N PRO A 77 0.86 66.54 -3.05
CA PRO A 77 0.62 67.84 -2.42
C PRO A 77 -0.57 68.57 -3.05
#